data_AF-A0A2U0DGC2-F1
#
_entry.id   AF-A0A2U0DGC2-F1
#
_cell.length_a   1.000
_cell.length_b   1.000
_cell.length_c   1.000
_cell.angle_alpha   90.00
_cell.angle_beta   90.00
_cell.angle_gamma   90.00
#
_symmetry.space_group_name_H-M   'P 1'
#
loop_
_entity.id
_entity.type
_entity.pdbx_description
1 polymer ?
#
loop_
_entity_poly.entity_id
_entity_poly.type
_entity_poly.pdbx_seq_one_letter_code
_entity_poly.pdbx_strand_id
1 'polypeptide(L)'
;MNIEYMTKVKENPKINNFVNRGFSEEKIQKIESKYNKGKKFPKAFREFLFLAGDFNNFGFDDIDGIIELQELAKEELEMAGQKVEKPFFAFDVYNSQYSVIFLDETKDDPKVYLISPFLAKGGEMPLIKPNGWEFTTLVNEHIHRVKNNIPF
;
A
#
# COMPACT_ATOMS: atom_id res chain seq x y z
N MET A 1 14.46 -4.35 -12.54
CA MET A 1 13.09 -4.01 -12.99
C MET A 1 13.04 -2.77 -13.89
N ASN A 2 12.24 -2.78 -14.97
CA ASN A 2 11.90 -1.56 -15.73
C ASN A 2 10.80 -0.78 -14.98
N ILE A 3 10.88 0.55 -14.91
CA ILE A 3 9.95 1.39 -14.15
C ILE A 3 9.09 2.19 -15.13
N GLU A 4 7.78 1.96 -15.12
CA GLU A 4 6.81 2.60 -16.02
C GLU A 4 5.78 3.45 -15.28
N TYR A 5 5.39 3.05 -14.06
CA TYR A 5 4.38 3.73 -13.24
C TYR A 5 5.02 4.58 -12.15
N MET A 6 5.98 4.04 -11.40
CA MET A 6 6.61 4.70 -10.25
C MET A 6 7.73 5.67 -10.66
N THR A 7 7.53 6.40 -11.76
CA THR A 7 8.50 7.36 -12.31
C THR A 7 8.82 8.47 -11.31
N LYS A 8 7.81 9.00 -10.60
CA LYS A 8 8.03 10.05 -9.58
C LYS A 8 8.80 9.54 -8.37
N VAL A 9 8.58 8.29 -7.94
CA VAL A 9 9.37 7.67 -6.86
C VAL A 9 10.83 7.55 -7.29
N LYS A 10 11.08 7.11 -8.53
CA LYS A 10 12.43 6.99 -9.11
C LYS A 10 13.12 8.35 -9.27
N GLU A 11 12.39 9.39 -9.68
CA GLU A 11 12.91 10.75 -9.84
C GLU A 11 13.18 11.46 -8.51
N ASN A 12 12.54 11.02 -7.41
CA ASN A 12 12.66 11.63 -6.09
C ASN A 12 13.15 10.59 -5.05
N PRO A 13 14.34 9.99 -5.23
CA PRO A 13 14.84 8.95 -4.33
C PRO A 13 15.11 9.48 -2.92
N LYS A 14 15.27 10.81 -2.79
CA LYS A 14 15.42 11.53 -1.53
C LYS A 14 14.50 12.74 -1.53
N ILE A 15 13.73 12.89 -0.46
CA ILE A 15 12.93 14.08 -0.16
C ILE A 15 13.29 14.51 1.26
N ASN A 16 13.64 15.78 1.45
CA ASN A 16 14.24 16.27 2.70
C ASN A 16 15.47 15.42 3.10
N ASN A 17 15.50 14.88 4.32
CA ASN A 17 16.58 14.01 4.81
C ASN A 17 16.26 12.50 4.71
N PHE A 18 15.13 12.14 4.09
CA PHE A 18 14.66 10.77 4.00
C PHE A 18 14.94 10.17 2.62
N VAL A 19 15.49 8.96 2.59
CA VAL A 19 15.91 8.26 1.36
C VAL A 19 15.12 6.98 1.22
N ASN A 20 14.51 6.76 0.06
CA ASN A 20 13.76 5.54 -0.22
C ASN A 20 14.66 4.30 -0.13
N ARG A 21 14.12 3.22 0.41
CA ARG A 21 14.74 1.89 0.40
C ARG A 21 13.74 0.90 -0.17
N GLY A 22 14.17 0.19 -1.20
CA GLY A 22 13.37 -0.83 -1.85
C GLY A 22 13.65 -2.24 -1.35
N PHE A 23 12.79 -3.15 -1.74
CA PHE A 23 13.02 -4.58 -1.61
C PHE A 23 13.78 -5.13 -2.83
N SER A 24 14.57 -6.19 -2.59
CA SER A 24 15.13 -6.99 -3.68
C SER A 24 14.01 -7.70 -4.46
N GLU A 25 14.27 -8.01 -5.73
CA GLU A 25 13.30 -8.77 -6.54
C GLU A 25 12.98 -10.14 -5.92
N GLU A 26 13.95 -10.77 -5.24
CA GLU A 26 13.74 -12.03 -4.49
C GLU A 26 12.78 -11.83 -3.31
N LYS A 27 12.95 -10.76 -2.52
CA LYS A 27 12.03 -10.44 -1.41
C LYS A 27 10.62 -10.19 -1.94
N ILE A 28 10.48 -9.46 -3.06
CA ILE A 28 9.19 -9.25 -3.71
C ILE A 28 8.55 -10.58 -4.13
N GLN A 29 9.30 -11.49 -4.76
CA GLN A 29 8.79 -12.81 -5.16
C GLN A 29 8.33 -13.66 -3.96
N LYS A 30 9.05 -13.59 -2.83
CA LYS A 30 8.64 -14.27 -1.57
C LYS A 30 7.31 -13.72 -1.05
N ILE A 31 7.14 -12.40 -1.08
CA ILE A 31 5.91 -11.72 -0.64
C ILE A 31 4.75 -12.07 -1.58
N GLU A 32 4.96 -12.06 -2.89
CA GLU A 32 3.97 -12.50 -3.89
C GLU A 32 3.54 -13.96 -3.69
N SER A 33 4.50 -14.83 -3.35
CA SER A 33 4.23 -16.23 -3.03
C SER A 33 3.35 -16.36 -1.78
N LYS A 34 3.64 -15.57 -0.74
CA LYS A 34 2.90 -15.57 0.53
C LYS A 34 1.49 -14.98 0.39
N TYR A 35 1.34 -13.82 -0.24
CA TYR A 35 0.08 -13.05 -0.18
C TYR A 35 -0.75 -13.12 -1.47
N ASN A 36 -0.18 -13.51 -2.61
CA ASN A 36 -0.91 -13.61 -3.88
C ASN A 36 -0.82 -14.99 -4.53
N LYS A 37 -0.62 -16.05 -3.73
CA LYS A 37 -0.58 -17.44 -4.21
C LYS A 37 0.43 -17.65 -5.35
N GLY A 38 1.57 -16.96 -5.28
CA GLY A 38 2.64 -17.03 -6.30
C GLY A 38 2.38 -16.19 -7.55
N LYS A 39 1.23 -15.52 -7.68
CA LYS A 39 0.98 -14.58 -8.77
C LYS A 39 1.70 -13.27 -8.51
N LYS A 40 2.16 -12.63 -9.59
CA LYS A 40 2.76 -11.29 -9.49
C LYS A 40 1.74 -10.29 -8.95
N PHE A 41 2.20 -9.34 -8.15
CA PHE A 41 1.42 -8.17 -7.80
C PHE A 41 1.18 -7.28 -9.02
N PRO A 42 0.18 -6.38 -8.97
CA PRO A 42 0.03 -5.32 -9.95
C PRO A 42 1.34 -4.58 -10.17
N LYS A 43 1.65 -4.26 -11.43
CA LYS A 43 2.95 -3.74 -11.84
C LYS A 43 3.35 -2.47 -11.10
N ALA A 44 2.43 -1.52 -10.96
CA ALA A 44 2.67 -0.27 -10.23
C ALA A 44 3.06 -0.52 -8.77
N PHE A 45 2.36 -1.44 -8.09
CA PHE A 45 2.70 -1.82 -6.72
C PHE A 45 4.05 -2.54 -6.63
N ARG A 46 4.33 -3.43 -7.58
CA ARG A 46 5.61 -4.14 -7.66
C ARG A 46 6.80 -3.18 -7.85
N GLU A 47 6.64 -2.16 -8.69
CA GLU A 47 7.63 -1.09 -8.87
C GLU A 47 7.81 -0.27 -7.58
N PHE A 48 6.72 0.02 -6.85
CA PHE A 48 6.79 0.70 -5.56
C PHE A 48 7.61 -0.12 -4.56
N LEU A 49 7.32 -1.42 -4.42
CA LEU A 49 8.08 -2.29 -3.53
C LEU A 49 9.58 -2.31 -3.89
N PHE A 50 9.90 -2.32 -5.18
CA PHE A 50 11.28 -2.32 -5.65
C PHE A 50 12.03 -1.02 -5.36
N LEU A 51 11.34 0.12 -5.33
CA LEU A 51 11.96 1.42 -5.11
C LEU A 51 11.90 1.88 -3.64
N ALA A 52 10.83 1.55 -2.93
CA ALA A 52 10.47 2.15 -1.64
C ALA A 52 9.72 1.19 -0.69
N GLY A 53 9.72 -0.12 -0.95
CA GLY A 53 8.99 -1.10 -0.13
C GLY A 53 9.52 -1.33 1.28
N ASP A 54 10.79 -0.99 1.55
CA ASP A 54 11.38 -1.07 2.90
C ASP A 54 11.23 0.24 3.68
N PHE A 55 11.32 1.36 2.97
CA PHE A 55 11.10 2.68 3.53
C PHE A 55 10.82 3.66 2.39
N ASN A 56 9.86 4.56 2.60
CA ASN A 56 9.51 5.60 1.65
C ASN A 56 9.60 6.99 2.30
N ASN A 57 9.95 7.99 1.51
CA ASN A 57 10.15 9.37 1.96
C ASN A 57 8.92 10.26 1.82
N PHE A 58 7.74 9.67 1.57
CA PHE A 58 6.48 10.38 1.29
C PHE A 58 5.31 9.93 2.17
N GLY A 59 5.60 9.24 3.28
CA GLY A 59 4.66 9.08 4.38
C GLY A 59 3.62 7.98 4.20
N PHE A 60 3.95 6.90 3.47
CA PHE A 60 3.28 5.62 3.71
C PHE A 60 3.97 4.88 4.87
N ASP A 61 3.22 3.99 5.53
CA ASP A 61 3.53 3.20 6.74
C ASP A 61 3.50 3.95 8.09
N ASP A 62 2.76 3.36 9.03
CA ASP A 62 2.58 3.81 10.43
C ASP A 62 3.14 2.78 11.46
N ILE A 63 3.87 1.77 10.98
CA ILE A 63 4.39 0.61 11.76
C ILE A 63 5.83 0.29 11.31
N ASP A 64 6.49 -0.70 11.92
CA ASP A 64 7.80 -1.29 11.59
C ASP A 64 7.97 -1.81 10.13
N GLY A 65 7.02 -1.51 9.24
CA GLY A 65 7.08 -1.70 7.78
C GLY A 65 5.85 -2.39 7.19
N ILE A 66 5.65 -2.27 5.87
CA ILE A 66 4.47 -2.77 5.15
C ILE A 66 4.10 -4.24 5.40
N ILE A 67 5.07 -5.10 5.78
CA ILE A 67 4.82 -6.53 6.00
C ILE A 67 4.11 -6.75 7.33
N GLU A 68 4.57 -6.09 8.38
CA GLU A 68 3.90 -6.10 9.68
C GLU A 68 2.55 -5.42 9.57
N LEU A 69 2.46 -4.32 8.81
CA LEU A 69 1.19 -3.68 8.53
C LEU A 69 0.17 -4.62 7.86
N GLN A 70 0.60 -5.42 6.90
CA GLN A 70 -0.26 -6.39 6.24
C GLN A 70 -0.75 -7.51 7.17
N GLU A 71 0.06 -7.94 8.14
CA GLU A 71 -0.41 -8.92 9.14
C GLU A 71 -1.35 -8.26 10.15
N LEU A 72 -1.02 -7.05 10.64
CA LEU A 72 -1.92 -6.31 11.54
C LEU A 72 -3.29 -6.08 10.91
N ALA A 73 -3.35 -5.70 9.63
CA ALA A 73 -4.62 -5.52 8.93
C ALA A 73 -5.50 -6.79 8.95
N LYS A 74 -4.89 -7.98 8.89
CA LYS A 74 -5.62 -9.26 8.98
C LYS A 74 -6.01 -9.60 10.42
N GLU A 75 -5.12 -9.36 11.37
CA GLU A 75 -5.39 -9.58 12.80
C GLU A 75 -6.56 -8.69 13.26
N GLU A 76 -6.58 -7.41 12.87
CA GLU A 76 -7.67 -6.49 13.22
C GLU A 76 -9.00 -6.84 12.53
N LEU A 77 -8.96 -7.38 11.31
CA LEU A 77 -10.16 -7.96 10.68
C LEU A 77 -10.73 -9.11 11.52
N GLU A 78 -9.87 -10.04 11.96
CA GLU A 78 -10.27 -11.17 12.80
C GLU A 78 -10.82 -10.71 14.16
N MET A 79 -10.12 -9.80 14.85
CA MET A 79 -10.57 -9.19 16.12
C MET A 79 -11.90 -8.45 15.98
N ALA A 80 -12.12 -7.80 14.84
CA ALA A 80 -13.37 -7.11 14.55
C ALA A 80 -14.52 -8.09 14.20
N GLY A 81 -14.22 -9.37 13.96
CA GLY A 81 -15.20 -10.34 13.43
C GLY A 81 -15.60 -10.04 11.99
N GLN A 82 -14.72 -9.39 11.24
CA GLN A 82 -14.93 -8.97 9.85
C GLN A 82 -14.12 -9.87 8.90
N LYS A 83 -14.58 -9.99 7.65
CA LYS A 83 -13.90 -10.81 6.65
C LYS A 83 -13.86 -10.12 5.30
N VAL A 84 -12.70 -10.17 4.66
CA VAL A 84 -12.49 -9.71 3.28
C VAL A 84 -12.09 -10.92 2.44
N GLU A 85 -12.98 -11.34 1.54
CA GLU A 85 -12.77 -12.56 0.72
C GLU A 85 -11.72 -12.36 -0.39
N LYS A 86 -11.55 -11.12 -0.85
CA LYS A 86 -10.59 -10.78 -1.90
C LYS A 86 -9.17 -10.73 -1.32
N PRO A 87 -8.17 -11.28 -2.03
CA PRO A 87 -6.78 -11.14 -1.61
C PRO A 87 -6.40 -9.65 -1.68
N PHE A 88 -5.85 -9.10 -0.60
CA PHE A 88 -5.45 -7.71 -0.52
C PHE A 88 -4.04 -7.56 0.07
N PHE A 89 -3.46 -6.39 -0.12
CA PHE A 89 -2.23 -5.98 0.54
C PHE A 89 -2.35 -4.56 1.08
N ALA A 90 -2.18 -4.39 2.39
CA ALA A 90 -2.14 -3.11 3.07
C ALA A 90 -0.76 -2.46 2.93
N PHE A 91 -0.76 -1.16 2.63
CA PHE A 91 0.48 -0.41 2.41
C PHE A 91 0.52 0.93 3.15
N ASP A 92 -0.58 1.31 3.81
CA ASP A 92 -0.68 2.49 4.65
C ASP A 92 -1.87 2.34 5.63
N VAL A 93 -1.82 3.02 6.78
CA VAL A 93 -2.91 3.02 7.77
C VAL A 93 -3.03 4.39 8.42
N TYR A 94 -4.27 4.81 8.65
CA TYR A 94 -4.58 6.01 9.41
C TYR A 94 -5.82 5.79 10.25
N ASN A 95 -5.71 5.95 11.58
CA ASN A 95 -6.81 5.74 12.53
C ASN A 95 -7.55 4.40 12.32
N SER A 96 -6.78 3.30 12.24
CA SER A 96 -7.29 1.93 12.00
C SER A 96 -8.08 1.76 10.68
N GLN A 97 -7.86 2.65 9.71
CA GLN A 97 -8.31 2.48 8.33
C GLN A 97 -7.11 2.19 7.45
N TYR A 98 -7.11 1.02 6.82
CA TYR A 98 -6.02 0.55 6.00
C TYR A 98 -6.24 0.93 4.55
N SER A 99 -5.27 1.62 3.95
CA SER A 99 -5.17 1.73 2.51
C SER A 99 -4.63 0.43 1.95
N VAL A 100 -5.39 -0.17 1.04
CA VAL A 100 -5.08 -1.47 0.46
C VAL A 100 -5.23 -1.47 -1.06
N ILE A 101 -4.54 -2.39 -1.70
CA ILE A 101 -4.85 -2.83 -3.07
C ILE A 101 -5.43 -4.23 -3.04
N PHE A 102 -6.34 -4.54 -3.97
CA PHE A 102 -6.76 -5.92 -4.21
C PHE A 102 -5.82 -6.58 -5.23
N LEU A 103 -5.36 -7.78 -4.90
CA LEU A 103 -4.30 -8.50 -5.60
C LEU A 103 -4.82 -9.36 -6.77
N ASP A 104 -6.15 -9.53 -6.84
CA ASP A 104 -6.87 -10.18 -7.94
C ASP A 104 -7.30 -9.20 -9.04
N GLU A 105 -6.97 -7.90 -8.92
CA GLU A 105 -7.18 -6.94 -9.99
C GLU A 105 -6.25 -7.21 -11.19
N THR A 106 -6.79 -7.09 -12.40
CA THR A 106 -6.08 -7.38 -13.65
C THR A 106 -5.34 -6.17 -14.23
N LYS A 107 -5.54 -4.98 -13.65
CA LYS A 107 -4.86 -3.77 -14.10
C LYS A 107 -3.46 -3.69 -13.51
N ASP A 108 -2.52 -3.20 -14.32
CA ASP A 108 -1.14 -2.94 -13.90
C ASP A 108 -1.06 -1.83 -12.84
N ASP A 109 -1.90 -0.80 -12.94
CA ASP A 109 -2.13 0.21 -11.91
C ASP A 109 -3.48 -0.07 -11.23
N PRO A 110 -3.46 -0.59 -9.98
CA PRO A 110 -4.67 -1.01 -9.29
C PRO A 110 -5.36 0.17 -8.60
N LYS A 111 -6.65 -0.02 -8.32
CA LYS A 111 -7.40 0.92 -7.47
C LYS A 111 -7.00 0.77 -6.01
N VAL A 112 -7.05 1.87 -5.29
CA VAL A 112 -6.88 1.89 -3.83
C VAL A 112 -8.23 1.83 -3.13
N TYR A 113 -8.31 1.00 -2.11
CA TYR A 113 -9.47 0.85 -1.24
C TYR A 113 -9.07 1.12 0.21
N LEU A 114 -10.07 1.41 1.03
CA LEU A 114 -9.96 1.50 2.46
C LEU A 114 -10.65 0.29 3.08
N ILE A 115 -9.97 -0.38 4.01
CA ILE A 115 -10.54 -1.39 4.89
C ILE A 115 -10.62 -0.81 6.30
N SER A 116 -11.81 -0.84 6.92
CA SER A 116 -12.06 -0.20 8.22
C SER A 116 -12.67 -1.22 9.20
N PRO A 117 -11.89 -2.13 9.80
CA PRO A 117 -12.42 -3.27 10.55
C PRO A 117 -13.34 -2.87 11.70
N PHE A 118 -12.88 -1.98 12.58
CA PHE A 118 -13.63 -1.60 13.78
C PHE A 118 -14.77 -0.61 13.51
N LEU A 119 -14.57 0.35 12.59
CA LEU A 119 -15.65 1.27 12.19
C LEU A 119 -16.83 0.53 11.54
N ALA A 120 -16.54 -0.52 10.77
CA ALA A 120 -17.57 -1.37 10.18
C ALA A 120 -18.28 -2.23 11.22
N LYS A 121 -17.55 -2.75 12.21
CA LYS A 121 -18.16 -3.43 13.37
C LYS A 121 -19.11 -2.51 14.14
N GLY A 122 -18.75 -1.24 14.30
CA GLY A 122 -19.59 -0.21 14.95
C GLY A 122 -20.77 0.29 14.10
N GLY A 123 -20.82 -0.05 12.81
CA GLY A 123 -21.84 0.43 11.88
C GLY A 123 -21.64 1.88 11.40
N GLU A 124 -20.48 2.48 11.67
CA GLU A 124 -20.17 3.86 11.31
C GLU A 124 -19.81 4.01 9.82
N MET A 125 -19.21 2.96 9.25
CA MET A 125 -18.72 2.95 7.87
C MET A 125 -18.82 1.56 7.24
N PRO A 126 -18.86 1.45 5.90
CA PRO A 126 -18.72 0.15 5.25
C PRO A 126 -17.32 -0.44 5.50
N LEU A 127 -17.22 -1.78 5.57
CA LEU A 127 -15.95 -2.49 5.75
C LEU A 127 -14.93 -2.14 4.65
N ILE A 128 -15.39 -2.05 3.41
CA ILE A 128 -14.58 -1.76 2.23
C ILE A 128 -15.21 -0.56 1.52
N LYS A 129 -14.40 0.44 1.19
CA LYS A 129 -14.79 1.52 0.27
C LYS A 129 -13.63 1.91 -0.65
N PRO A 130 -13.87 2.36 -1.89
CA PRO A 130 -12.82 2.95 -2.71
C PRO A 130 -12.23 4.19 -2.03
N ASN A 131 -10.91 4.38 -2.13
CA ASN A 131 -10.25 5.63 -1.69
C ASN A 131 -10.35 6.74 -2.75
N GLY A 132 -10.80 6.41 -3.96
CA GLY A 132 -10.98 7.36 -5.07
C GLY A 132 -9.77 7.54 -5.98
N TRP A 133 -8.67 6.84 -5.71
CA TRP A 133 -7.41 6.95 -6.45
C TRP A 133 -6.98 5.61 -7.06
N GLU A 134 -6.33 5.67 -8.23
CA GLU A 134 -5.42 4.62 -8.69
C GLU A 134 -4.09 4.75 -7.92
N PHE A 135 -3.41 3.64 -7.67
CA PHE A 135 -2.25 3.59 -6.77
C PHE A 135 -1.13 4.56 -7.18
N THR A 136 -0.79 4.62 -8.47
CA THR A 136 0.23 5.54 -8.99
C THR A 136 -0.12 7.00 -8.74
N THR A 137 -1.41 7.35 -8.88
CA THR A 137 -1.85 8.73 -8.68
C THR A 137 -1.79 9.12 -7.21
N LEU A 138 -2.16 8.21 -6.31
CA LEU A 138 -2.03 8.43 -4.86
C LEU A 138 -0.57 8.64 -4.44
N VAL A 139 0.35 7.80 -4.92
CA VAL A 139 1.79 7.96 -4.64
C VAL A 139 2.31 9.32 -5.14
N ASN A 140 1.92 9.72 -6.35
CA ASN A 140 2.32 11.01 -6.91
C ASN A 140 1.78 12.19 -6.09
N GLU A 141 0.56 12.09 -5.60
CA GLU A 141 -0.06 13.09 -4.74
C GLU A 141 0.67 13.19 -3.39
N HIS A 142 1.05 12.06 -2.78
CA HIS A 142 1.84 12.06 -1.55
C HIS A 142 3.19 12.76 -1.74
N ILE A 143 3.91 12.43 -2.81
CA ILE A 143 5.17 13.10 -3.18
C ILE A 143 4.94 14.60 -3.38
N HIS A 144 3.86 14.99 -4.08
CA HIS A 144 3.52 16.38 -4.29
C HIS A 144 3.30 17.12 -2.96
N ARG A 145 2.54 16.53 -2.03
CA ARG A 145 2.25 17.11 -0.72
C ARG A 145 3.50 17.32 0.12
N VAL A 146 4.34 16.29 0.25
CA VAL A 146 5.59 16.38 1.03
C VAL A 146 6.51 17.47 0.47
N LYS A 147 6.64 17.57 -0.86
CA LYS A 147 7.51 18.58 -1.49
C LYS A 147 7.01 20.01 -1.34
N ASN A 148 5.71 20.19 -1.10
CA ASN A 148 5.07 21.50 -1.01
C ASN A 148 4.57 21.84 0.42
N ASN A 149 4.93 21.04 1.42
CA ASN A 149 4.47 21.18 2.81
C ASN A 149 2.93 21.26 2.94
N ILE A 150 2.23 20.46 2.14
CA ILE A 150 0.76 20.35 2.18
C ILE A 150 0.41 19.22 3.17
N PRO A 151 -0.47 19.44 4.16
CA PRO A 151 -0.93 18.39 5.07
C PRO A 151 -1.61 17.22 4.34
N PHE A 152 -1.59 16.03 4.94
CA PHE A 152 -2.30 14.83 4.46
C PHE A 152 -3.78 14.88 4.83
#